data_AF-A0A0J1GM86-F1
#
_entry.id   AF-A0A0J1GM86-F1
#
_cell.length_a   1.000
_cell.length_b   1.000
_cell.length_c   1.000
_cell.angle_alpha   90.00
_cell.angle_beta   90.00
_cell.angle_gamma   90.00
#
_symmetry.space_group_name_H-M   'P 1'
#
loop_
_entity.id
_entity.type
_entity.pdbx_description
1 polymer ?
#
loop_
_entity_poly.entity_id
_entity_poly.type
_entity_poly.pdbx_seq_one_letter_code
_entity_poly.pdbx_strand_id
1 'polypeptide(L)'
;MSLIFAKKDETGNVCIVSDTRLNYQESRELPAHSDYQKNGGLKLFLVDSRRVAIAFAGCSAEAQDAFDKIDLQTFELDKVVHTLTQSSLSRNTDYIMCHAGDNLIYRISCGQVSQPDFAYIGDFDGYQLLTRNIKHSSGLSDLERAMDVVISDANVESVGGFCISAISDVGKFRYVKKHYFSQFKGRIQLSTTPVQIPFVSNAANDTYSYAWTGNENGFGFFFYEAKLGLIYFPLTIRPVEVLPGIDLQQFGIALSKYSLTLPVKMDATNEEESLIDFAYELYKSSQYVRCIDKVESLTNSVKVNPKVNFQANYLLSCCYKELGIETETKCQISAVEYLERAVQGFELLTVNYEPEFNVLANKGIALNYLGYIQNDLLVKKARFDNAVHDFTLALELDSKQALPYQNRAAANYELLRFCQNQYEFAQLIKKIVLDCDLALTIEPNLQIAASLKMHVLSMRA
;
A
#
# COMPACT_ATOMS: atom_id res chain seq x y z
N MET A 1 -24.64 24.49 -4.02
CA MET A 1 -25.09 23.82 -2.78
C MET A 1 -24.38 22.48 -2.66
N SER A 2 -24.36 21.87 -1.48
CA SER A 2 -23.71 20.57 -1.21
C SER A 2 -24.78 19.49 -1.06
N LEU A 3 -24.44 18.21 -0.93
CA LEU A 3 -25.38 17.19 -0.43
C LEU A 3 -24.75 16.42 0.73
N ILE A 4 -25.47 16.39 1.85
CA ILE A 4 -25.13 15.57 3.02
C ILE A 4 -26.35 14.75 3.40
N PHE A 5 -26.12 13.48 3.70
CA PHE A 5 -27.15 12.55 4.11
C PHE A 5 -26.69 11.69 5.28
N ALA A 6 -27.54 11.51 6.28
CA ALA A 6 -27.31 10.65 7.43
C ALA A 6 -28.51 9.74 7.71
N LYS A 7 -28.25 8.49 8.12
CA LYS A 7 -29.28 7.52 8.54
C LYS A 7 -28.70 6.50 9.52
N LYS A 8 -29.57 5.80 10.25
CA LYS A 8 -29.20 4.57 10.97
C LYS A 8 -29.22 3.36 10.02
N ASP A 9 -28.26 2.46 10.13
CA ASP A 9 -28.32 1.15 9.48
C ASP A 9 -29.15 0.13 10.28
N GLU A 10 -29.24 -1.12 9.81
CA GLU A 10 -30.01 -2.17 10.49
C GLU A 10 -29.49 -2.52 11.88
N THR A 11 -28.22 -2.24 12.15
CA THR A 11 -27.58 -2.47 13.46
C THR A 11 -27.73 -1.27 14.39
N GLY A 12 -28.35 -0.18 13.92
CA GLY A 12 -28.53 1.06 14.66
C GLY A 12 -27.34 2.02 14.57
N ASN A 13 -26.29 1.68 13.83
CA ASN A 13 -25.14 2.56 13.64
C ASN A 13 -25.50 3.73 12.73
N VAL A 14 -25.06 4.93 13.10
CA VAL A 14 -25.26 6.14 12.31
C VAL A 14 -24.24 6.17 11.17
N CYS A 15 -24.76 6.17 9.94
CA CYS A 15 -24.04 6.33 8.68
C CYS A 15 -24.23 7.77 8.17
N ILE A 16 -23.16 8.45 7.78
CA ILE A 16 -23.21 9.80 7.18
C ILE A 16 -22.34 9.87 5.93
N VAL A 17 -22.82 10.54 4.88
CA VAL A 17 -22.10 10.80 3.62
C VAL A 17 -22.20 12.27 3.23
N SER A 18 -21.16 12.80 2.59
CA SER A 18 -21.03 14.19 2.13
C SER A 18 -20.26 14.27 0.83
N ASP A 19 -20.54 15.25 -0.02
CA ASP A 19 -19.67 15.62 -1.15
C ASP A 19 -18.58 16.63 -0.74
N THR A 20 -17.63 16.92 -1.63
CA THR A 20 -16.57 17.91 -1.39
C THR A 20 -16.63 19.14 -2.29
N ARG A 21 -17.50 19.20 -3.31
CA ARG A 21 -17.52 20.31 -4.28
C ARG A 21 -17.75 21.65 -3.58
N LEU A 22 -16.88 22.62 -3.85
CA LEU A 22 -17.11 24.02 -3.49
C LEU A 22 -17.76 24.71 -4.69
N ASN A 23 -18.84 25.45 -4.45
CA ASN A 23 -19.52 26.24 -5.48
C ASN A 23 -19.07 27.70 -5.36
N TYR A 24 -18.76 28.33 -6.49
CA TYR A 24 -18.05 29.62 -6.53
C TYR A 24 -18.96 30.78 -6.97
N GLN A 25 -18.63 32.02 -6.53
CA GLN A 25 -19.24 33.26 -7.02
C GLN A 25 -18.29 33.97 -8.00
N GLU A 26 -18.81 34.42 -9.14
CA GLU A 26 -18.06 34.95 -10.31
C GLU A 26 -17.12 36.14 -10.04
N SER A 27 -17.18 36.82 -8.89
CA SER A 27 -16.50 38.10 -8.64
C SER A 27 -15.02 38.04 -8.25
N ARG A 28 -14.39 36.86 -8.22
CA ARG A 28 -12.95 36.71 -7.95
C ARG A 28 -12.27 36.10 -9.19
N GLU A 29 -11.23 36.74 -9.71
CA GLU A 29 -10.43 36.22 -10.83
C GLU A 29 -9.48 35.10 -10.36
N LEU A 30 -9.33 34.04 -11.17
CA LEU A 30 -8.42 32.91 -10.92
C LEU A 30 -7.28 32.88 -11.96
N PRO A 31 -6.10 32.33 -11.63
CA PRO A 31 -5.01 32.18 -12.60
C PRO A 31 -5.41 31.22 -13.72
N ALA A 32 -5.13 31.60 -14.96
CA ALA A 32 -5.68 31.01 -16.19
C ALA A 32 -5.31 29.54 -16.47
N HIS A 33 -4.34 28.95 -15.76
CA HIS A 33 -3.90 27.59 -16.00
C HIS A 33 -3.55 26.86 -14.70
N SER A 34 -4.58 26.28 -14.08
CA SER A 34 -4.40 25.13 -13.19
C SER A 34 -5.65 24.28 -13.30
N ASP A 35 -5.49 22.97 -13.43
CA ASP A 35 -6.55 21.96 -13.46
C ASP A 35 -7.31 21.88 -12.10
N TYR A 36 -7.40 22.98 -11.35
CA TYR A 36 -7.63 23.13 -9.91
C TYR A 36 -8.74 24.12 -9.52
N GLN A 37 -9.64 24.50 -10.44
CA GLN A 37 -10.98 24.94 -10.03
C GLN A 37 -11.69 23.87 -9.13
N LYS A 38 -11.07 22.68 -9.04
CA LYS A 38 -11.32 21.38 -8.42
C LYS A 38 -10.92 21.20 -6.93
N ASN A 39 -10.58 22.24 -6.17
CA ASN A 39 -10.25 22.06 -4.74
C ASN A 39 -11.52 21.90 -3.89
N GLY A 40 -11.92 20.65 -3.65
CA GLY A 40 -13.03 20.35 -2.74
C GLY A 40 -12.74 20.78 -1.29
N GLY A 41 -13.79 21.00 -0.50
CA GLY A 41 -13.73 21.28 0.93
C GLY A 41 -14.30 20.11 1.74
N LEU A 42 -13.69 19.81 2.88
CA LEU A 42 -14.28 18.87 3.83
C LEU A 42 -15.49 19.53 4.50
N LYS A 43 -16.63 18.83 4.47
CA LYS A 43 -17.89 19.31 5.03
C LYS A 43 -18.44 18.43 6.15
N LEU A 44 -17.71 17.36 6.49
CA LEU A 44 -18.02 16.40 7.53
C LEU A 44 -16.81 16.28 8.45
N PHE A 45 -17.00 16.50 9.75
CA PHE A 45 -15.96 16.59 10.75
C PHE A 45 -16.27 15.66 11.92
N LEU A 46 -15.24 15.00 12.46
CA LEU A 46 -15.34 14.19 13.68
C LEU A 46 -14.71 14.95 14.84
N VAL A 47 -15.45 15.10 15.92
CA VAL A 47 -15.08 15.92 17.09
C VAL A 47 -15.34 15.14 18.39
N ASP A 48 -14.97 15.70 19.54
CA ASP A 48 -15.20 15.10 20.86
C ASP A 48 -14.67 13.66 20.95
N SER A 49 -13.38 13.49 20.68
CA SER A 49 -12.73 12.17 20.61
C SER A 49 -13.46 11.17 19.69
N ARG A 50 -14.06 11.69 18.60
CA ARG A 50 -14.87 11.01 17.59
C ARG A 50 -16.25 10.57 18.07
N ARG A 51 -16.76 11.02 19.22
CA ARG A 51 -18.13 10.69 19.63
C ARG A 51 -19.18 11.48 18.85
N VAL A 52 -18.79 12.60 18.25
CA VAL A 52 -19.69 13.46 17.49
C VAL A 52 -19.20 13.64 16.06
N ALA A 53 -20.13 13.56 15.10
CA ALA A 53 -19.91 13.96 13.71
C ALA A 53 -20.72 15.22 13.41
N ILE A 54 -20.11 16.25 12.82
CA ILE A 54 -20.78 17.49 12.43
C ILE A 54 -20.58 17.69 10.93
N ALA A 55 -21.65 17.96 10.19
CA ALA A 55 -21.60 18.27 8.78
C ALA A 55 -22.46 19.48 8.41
N PHE A 56 -22.09 20.19 7.34
CA PHE A 56 -22.79 21.42 6.92
C PHE A 56 -23.00 21.53 5.41
N ALA A 57 -24.16 22.07 5.01
CA ALA A 57 -24.46 22.42 3.62
C ALA A 57 -24.86 23.89 3.56
N GLY A 58 -24.19 24.67 2.70
CA GLY A 58 -24.45 26.10 2.58
C GLY A 58 -23.18 26.95 2.56
N CYS A 59 -23.24 28.13 3.19
CA CYS A 59 -22.15 29.09 3.23
C CYS A 59 -21.00 28.58 4.13
N SER A 60 -19.83 28.35 3.53
CA SER A 60 -18.65 27.88 4.28
C SER A 60 -18.12 28.89 5.29
N ALA A 61 -18.25 30.20 5.03
CA ALA A 61 -17.80 31.22 5.97
C ALA A 61 -18.64 31.20 7.25
N GLU A 62 -19.97 31.09 7.13
CA GLU A 62 -20.86 31.00 8.29
C GLU A 62 -20.66 29.70 9.09
N ALA A 63 -20.40 28.59 8.39
CA ALA A 63 -20.04 27.34 9.04
C ALA A 63 -18.71 27.46 9.81
N GLN A 64 -17.70 28.13 9.24
CA GLN A 64 -16.44 28.36 9.93
C GLN A 64 -16.65 29.23 11.19
N ASP A 65 -17.40 30.33 11.08
CA ASP A 65 -17.70 31.22 12.21
C ASP A 65 -18.45 30.48 13.35
N ALA A 66 -19.24 29.47 13.01
CA ALA A 66 -19.90 28.61 13.99
C ALA A 66 -18.91 27.64 14.64
N PHE A 67 -18.04 27.01 13.84
CA PHE A 67 -17.03 26.06 14.32
C PHE A 67 -15.98 26.73 15.23
N ASP A 68 -15.56 27.96 14.92
CA ASP A 68 -14.61 28.72 15.74
C ASP A 68 -15.13 29.02 17.17
N LYS A 69 -16.46 28.91 17.37
CA LYS A 69 -17.11 29.08 18.69
C LYS A 69 -17.27 27.77 19.46
N ILE A 70 -16.93 26.63 18.85
CA ILE A 70 -17.00 25.32 19.50
C ILE A 70 -15.70 25.08 20.26
N ASP A 71 -15.79 25.00 21.59
CA ASP A 71 -14.67 24.60 22.43
C ASP A 71 -14.51 23.07 22.41
N LEU A 72 -13.33 22.61 21.94
CA LEU A 72 -12.98 21.20 21.87
C LEU A 72 -12.43 20.64 23.17
N GLN A 73 -11.98 21.49 24.11
CA GLN A 73 -11.47 21.06 25.40
C GLN A 73 -12.61 20.78 26.39
N THR A 74 -13.65 21.62 26.37
CA THR A 74 -14.82 21.52 27.26
C THR A 74 -16.10 21.18 26.47
N PHE A 75 -15.99 20.19 25.57
CA PHE A 75 -17.06 19.86 24.63
C PHE A 75 -18.38 19.53 25.33
N GLU A 76 -19.41 20.34 25.08
CA GLU A 76 -20.76 20.18 25.63
C GLU A 76 -21.80 20.15 24.49
N LEU A 77 -22.53 19.03 24.37
CA LEU A 77 -23.44 18.78 23.26
C LEU A 77 -24.50 19.87 23.09
N ASP A 78 -25.13 20.30 24.19
CA ASP A 78 -26.19 21.31 24.15
C ASP A 78 -25.68 22.69 23.71
N LYS A 79 -24.46 23.06 24.13
CA LYS A 79 -23.81 24.31 23.67
C LYS A 79 -23.52 24.26 22.18
N VAL A 80 -23.04 23.12 21.68
CA VAL A 80 -22.78 22.93 20.24
C VAL A 80 -24.08 23.01 19.44
N VAL A 81 -25.13 22.30 19.85
CA VAL A 81 -26.46 22.38 19.22
C VAL A 81 -26.95 23.83 19.20
N HIS A 82 -26.82 24.55 20.32
CA HIS A 82 -27.21 25.96 20.40
C HIS A 82 -26.41 26.82 19.40
N THR A 83 -25.09 26.69 19.35
CA THR A 83 -24.22 27.43 18.41
C THR A 83 -24.60 27.19 16.95
N LEU A 84 -24.79 25.92 16.56
CA LEU A 84 -25.20 25.56 15.20
C LEU A 84 -26.62 26.07 14.89
N THR A 85 -27.52 26.03 15.86
CA THR A 85 -28.89 26.56 15.73
C THR A 85 -28.87 28.06 15.47
N GLN A 86 -28.09 28.82 16.25
CA GLN A 86 -27.94 30.27 16.05
C GLN A 86 -27.33 30.59 14.68
N SER A 87 -26.33 29.84 14.24
CA SER A 87 -25.75 30.00 12.91
C SER A 87 -26.78 29.78 11.79
N SER A 88 -27.61 28.73 11.91
CA SER A 88 -28.61 28.40 10.89
C SER A 88 -29.78 29.41 10.73
N LEU A 89 -29.90 30.40 11.63
CA LEU A 89 -30.92 31.45 11.53
C LEU A 89 -30.73 32.36 10.30
N SER A 90 -29.49 32.47 9.79
CA SER A 90 -29.18 33.19 8.54
C SER A 90 -29.88 32.59 7.32
N ARG A 91 -30.31 31.32 7.41
CA ARG A 91 -30.88 30.48 6.34
C ARG A 91 -29.93 30.19 5.18
N ASN A 92 -28.65 30.53 5.30
CA ASN A 92 -27.66 30.22 4.26
C ASN A 92 -26.90 28.92 4.54
N THR A 93 -26.99 28.38 5.76
CA THR A 93 -26.23 27.21 6.20
C THR A 93 -27.07 26.31 7.10
N ASP A 94 -27.16 25.05 6.73
CA ASP A 94 -27.81 23.99 7.51
C ASP A 94 -26.77 23.00 8.04
N TYR A 95 -27.11 22.28 9.11
CA TYR A 95 -26.23 21.32 9.76
C TYR A 95 -26.90 19.96 10.02
N ILE A 96 -26.10 18.91 9.93
CA ILE A 96 -26.39 17.60 10.50
C ILE A 96 -25.33 17.32 11.56
N MET A 97 -25.78 17.01 12.78
CA MET A 97 -24.90 16.57 13.86
C MET A 97 -25.33 15.19 14.32
N CYS A 98 -24.40 14.27 14.52
CA CYS A 98 -24.68 12.92 14.99
C CYS A 98 -23.88 12.61 16.25
N HIS A 99 -24.49 11.92 17.22
CA HIS A 99 -23.83 11.45 18.43
C HIS A 99 -23.77 9.91 18.44
N ALA A 100 -22.56 9.35 18.50
CA ALA A 100 -22.33 7.91 18.39
C ALA A 100 -22.66 7.13 19.67
N GLY A 101 -22.65 7.78 20.84
CA GLY A 101 -22.99 7.12 22.10
C GLY A 101 -24.47 6.74 22.19
N ASP A 102 -25.34 7.66 21.75
CA ASP A 102 -26.80 7.49 21.79
C ASP A 102 -27.42 7.21 20.42
N ASN A 103 -26.59 7.11 19.37
CA ASN A 103 -26.99 6.97 17.97
C ASN A 103 -28.02 8.03 17.53
N LEU A 104 -27.90 9.26 18.03
CA LEU A 104 -28.81 10.36 17.72
C LEU A 104 -28.36 11.11 16.46
N ILE A 105 -29.34 11.53 15.65
CA ILE A 105 -29.13 12.40 14.49
C ILE A 105 -29.92 13.68 14.75
N TYR A 106 -29.24 14.82 14.68
CA TYR A 106 -29.81 16.15 14.80
C TYR A 106 -29.79 16.81 13.43
N ARG A 107 -30.96 17.20 12.94
CA ARG A 107 -31.09 18.10 11.78
C ARG A 107 -31.36 19.50 12.28
N ILE A 108 -30.47 20.42 11.93
CA ILE A 108 -30.53 21.83 12.34
C ILE A 108 -30.66 22.68 11.08
N SER A 109 -31.82 23.33 10.92
CA SER A 109 -32.11 24.14 9.75
C SER A 109 -33.07 25.26 10.12
N CYS A 110 -32.82 26.46 9.59
CA CYS A 110 -33.64 27.65 9.84
C CYS A 110 -33.88 27.94 11.34
N GLY A 111 -32.89 27.68 12.20
CA GLY A 111 -32.99 27.83 13.65
C GLY A 111 -33.86 26.80 14.36
N GLN A 112 -34.29 25.74 13.67
CA GLN A 112 -35.06 24.64 14.24
C GLN A 112 -34.20 23.39 14.38
N VAL A 113 -34.39 22.65 15.47
CA VAL A 113 -33.72 21.38 15.75
C VAL A 113 -34.74 20.27 15.71
N SER A 114 -34.42 19.17 15.02
CA SER A 114 -35.22 17.94 15.01
C SER A 114 -34.32 16.72 15.15
N GLN A 115 -34.86 15.63 15.70
CA GLN A 115 -34.13 14.37 15.91
C GLN A 115 -34.75 13.19 15.14
N PRO A 116 -34.60 13.13 13.81
CA PRO A 116 -35.16 12.05 13.00
C PRO A 116 -34.28 10.79 12.98
N ASP A 117 -34.79 9.69 12.44
CA ASP A 117 -34.00 8.47 12.17
C ASP A 117 -33.10 8.56 10.93
N PHE A 118 -33.38 9.54 10.06
CA PHE A 118 -32.54 9.92 8.93
C PHE A 118 -32.70 11.43 8.65
N ALA A 119 -31.68 12.05 8.08
CA ALA A 119 -31.69 13.47 7.73
C ALA A 119 -30.91 13.72 6.44
N TYR A 120 -31.31 14.76 5.70
CA TYR A 120 -30.52 15.33 4.62
C TYR A 120 -30.53 16.85 4.70
N ILE A 121 -29.49 17.47 4.16
CA ILE A 121 -29.36 18.92 3.96
C ILE A 121 -28.69 19.19 2.61
N GLY A 122 -29.01 20.32 2.01
CA GLY A 122 -28.45 20.74 0.72
C GLY A 122 -29.31 20.35 -0.49
N ASP A 123 -28.66 19.86 -1.55
CA ASP A 123 -29.25 19.68 -2.89
C ASP A 123 -30.40 18.67 -2.91
N PHE A 124 -31.58 19.13 -3.33
CA PHE A 124 -32.80 18.30 -3.32
C PHE A 124 -32.82 17.26 -4.43
N ASP A 125 -32.36 17.61 -5.63
CA ASP A 125 -32.34 16.69 -6.77
C ASP A 125 -31.32 15.56 -6.54
N GLY A 126 -30.17 15.92 -5.98
CA GLY A 126 -29.17 14.95 -5.50
C GLY A 126 -29.74 14.04 -4.42
N TYR A 127 -30.49 14.58 -3.45
CA TYR A 127 -31.17 13.77 -2.43
C TYR A 127 -32.19 12.78 -3.03
N GLN A 128 -33.01 13.23 -4.00
CA GLN A 128 -33.96 12.35 -4.69
C GLN A 128 -33.25 11.22 -5.43
N LEU A 129 -32.15 11.53 -6.12
CA LEU A 129 -31.36 10.53 -6.82
C LEU A 129 -30.68 9.55 -5.85
N LEU A 130 -30.12 10.04 -4.75
CA LEU A 130 -29.52 9.21 -3.70
C LEU A 130 -30.54 8.23 -3.11
N THR A 131 -31.72 8.72 -2.72
CA THR A 131 -32.75 7.91 -2.06
C THR A 131 -33.37 6.84 -2.95
N ARG A 132 -33.44 7.06 -4.27
CA ARG A 132 -33.86 6.03 -5.23
C ARG A 132 -32.89 4.85 -5.31
N ASN A 133 -31.63 5.06 -4.92
CA ASN A 133 -30.56 4.07 -5.02
C ASN A 133 -30.23 3.38 -3.68
N ILE A 134 -31.01 3.62 -2.61
CA ILE A 134 -30.81 3.00 -1.30
C ILE A 134 -32.12 2.41 -0.75
N LYS A 135 -31.99 1.43 0.16
CA LYS A 135 -33.11 0.83 0.89
C LYS A 135 -33.05 1.21 2.37
N HIS A 136 -34.11 0.93 3.13
CA HIS A 136 -34.08 1.07 4.59
C HIS A 136 -32.98 0.20 5.21
N SER A 137 -32.78 -1.02 4.69
CA SER A 137 -31.74 -1.97 5.10
C SER A 137 -30.31 -1.57 4.73
N SER A 138 -30.15 -0.54 3.89
CA SER A 138 -28.84 -0.18 3.34
C SER A 138 -27.89 0.32 4.43
N GLY A 139 -26.73 -0.34 4.54
CA GLY A 139 -25.59 0.13 5.33
C GLY A 139 -24.75 1.17 4.57
N LEU A 140 -23.62 1.58 5.16
CA LEU A 140 -22.83 2.68 4.61
C LEU A 140 -22.34 2.45 3.17
N SER A 141 -21.95 1.22 2.80
CA SER A 141 -21.45 0.93 1.45
C SER A 141 -22.48 1.10 0.34
N ASP A 142 -23.76 0.94 0.66
CA ASP A 142 -24.85 1.24 -0.29
C ASP A 142 -25.05 2.74 -0.42
N LEU A 143 -24.92 3.46 0.70
CA LEU A 143 -25.03 4.90 0.80
C LEU A 143 -23.94 5.60 -0.03
N GLU A 144 -22.70 5.12 0.08
CA GLU A 144 -21.56 5.59 -0.73
C GLU A 144 -21.81 5.38 -2.23
N ARG A 145 -22.25 4.17 -2.62
CA ARG A 145 -22.55 3.88 -4.04
C ARG A 145 -23.64 4.80 -4.59
N ALA A 146 -24.67 5.07 -3.79
CA ALA A 146 -25.73 5.99 -4.18
C ALA A 146 -25.22 7.43 -4.28
N MET A 147 -24.34 7.86 -3.37
CA MET A 147 -23.70 9.18 -3.41
C MET A 147 -22.79 9.33 -4.63
N ASP A 148 -22.05 8.29 -5.02
CA ASP A 148 -21.21 8.29 -6.22
C ASP A 148 -22.05 8.45 -7.51
N VAL A 149 -23.25 7.87 -7.55
CA VAL A 149 -24.22 8.09 -8.63
C VAL A 149 -24.61 9.56 -8.70
N VAL A 150 -24.87 10.22 -7.55
CA VAL A 150 -25.17 11.66 -7.52
C VAL A 150 -23.99 12.50 -7.99
N ILE A 151 -22.79 12.24 -7.46
CA ILE A 151 -21.56 12.97 -7.81
C ILE A 151 -21.25 12.87 -9.32
N SER A 152 -21.61 11.76 -9.95
CA SER A 152 -21.36 11.49 -11.36
C SER A 152 -22.47 12.01 -12.29
N ASP A 153 -23.61 12.46 -11.75
CA ASP A 153 -24.73 12.95 -12.55
C ASP A 153 -24.49 14.40 -12.96
N ALA A 154 -24.36 14.62 -14.27
CA ALA A 154 -24.12 15.95 -14.84
C ALA A 154 -25.27 16.95 -14.57
N ASN A 155 -26.47 16.48 -14.24
CA ASN A 155 -27.62 17.33 -13.93
C ASN A 155 -27.60 17.83 -12.47
N VAL A 156 -26.75 17.26 -11.60
CA VAL A 156 -26.61 17.70 -10.20
C VAL A 156 -25.30 18.49 -10.06
N GLU A 157 -25.24 19.66 -10.71
CA GLU A 157 -24.03 20.48 -10.81
C GLU A 157 -23.49 20.95 -9.45
N SER A 158 -24.35 21.01 -8.44
CA SER A 158 -23.98 21.55 -7.13
C SER A 158 -23.19 20.54 -6.28
N VAL A 159 -23.39 19.24 -6.50
CA VAL A 159 -22.77 18.13 -5.76
C VAL A 159 -21.60 17.57 -6.55
N GLY A 160 -20.46 17.33 -5.90
CA GLY A 160 -19.37 16.62 -6.59
C GLY A 160 -18.06 16.53 -5.82
N GLY A 161 -16.98 16.34 -6.57
CA GLY A 161 -15.68 16.05 -5.99
C GLY A 161 -15.62 14.60 -5.53
N PHE A 162 -15.61 14.37 -4.22
CA PHE A 162 -15.49 13.03 -3.62
C PHE A 162 -16.58 12.81 -2.57
N CYS A 163 -17.07 11.57 -2.43
CA CYS A 163 -17.95 11.19 -1.34
C CYS A 163 -17.12 10.94 -0.07
N ILE A 164 -17.21 11.79 0.96
CA ILE A 164 -16.66 11.53 2.30
C ILE A 164 -17.73 10.84 3.15
N SER A 165 -17.37 9.77 3.85
CA SER A 165 -18.31 8.97 4.63
C SER A 165 -17.80 8.67 6.03
N ALA A 166 -18.70 8.57 7.01
CA ALA A 166 -18.39 8.10 8.36
C ALA A 166 -19.48 7.18 8.89
N ILE A 167 -19.10 6.25 9.77
CA ILE A 167 -20.00 5.35 10.49
C ILE A 167 -19.68 5.38 11.98
N SER A 168 -20.69 5.32 12.84
CA SER A 168 -20.49 5.01 14.26
C SER A 168 -20.23 3.52 14.46
N ASP A 169 -19.32 3.20 15.36
CA ASP A 169 -19.06 1.84 15.81
C ASP A 169 -18.52 1.90 17.25
N VAL A 170 -19.09 1.10 18.15
CA VAL A 170 -18.75 1.07 19.60
C VAL A 170 -18.67 2.48 20.22
N GLY A 171 -19.68 3.32 19.97
CA GLY A 171 -19.79 4.66 20.56
C GLY A 171 -18.86 5.72 19.95
N LYS A 172 -18.18 5.44 18.83
CA LYS A 172 -17.30 6.40 18.14
C LYS A 172 -17.51 6.36 16.64
N PHE A 173 -17.44 7.52 15.99
CA PHE A 173 -17.36 7.64 14.56
C PHE A 173 -15.97 7.28 14.04
N ARG A 174 -15.95 6.73 12.84
CA ARG A 174 -14.76 6.61 12.00
C ARG A 174 -15.14 7.00 10.59
N TYR A 175 -14.25 7.68 9.89
CA TYR A 175 -14.36 7.77 8.44
C TYR A 175 -14.25 6.36 7.84
N VAL A 176 -14.97 6.08 6.76
CA VAL A 176 -15.01 4.76 6.11
C VAL A 176 -14.51 4.84 4.67
N LYS A 177 -14.01 3.70 4.17
CA LYS A 177 -13.35 3.58 2.87
C LYS A 177 -14.33 3.26 1.73
N LYS A 178 -14.48 4.21 0.82
CA LYS A 178 -14.24 4.10 -0.64
C LYS A 178 -14.21 5.52 -1.20
N HIS A 179 -13.02 6.03 -1.55
CA HIS A 179 -12.90 7.30 -2.28
C HIS A 179 -12.28 7.00 -3.65
N TYR A 180 -13.01 7.32 -4.70
CA TYR A 180 -12.63 7.07 -6.08
C TYR A 180 -11.97 8.32 -6.67
N PHE A 181 -10.68 8.26 -6.98
CA PHE A 181 -10.00 9.28 -7.76
C PHE A 181 -10.12 8.90 -9.25
N SER A 182 -10.96 9.59 -10.01
CA SER A 182 -11.27 9.24 -11.41
C SER A 182 -10.08 9.37 -12.37
N GLN A 183 -9.01 10.09 -11.99
CA GLN A 183 -7.76 10.15 -12.78
C GLN A 183 -6.83 8.96 -12.56
N PHE A 184 -7.08 8.13 -11.55
CA PHE A 184 -6.19 7.04 -11.17
C PHE A 184 -7.03 5.78 -10.94
N LYS A 185 -7.08 4.90 -11.94
CA LYS A 185 -7.81 3.62 -11.87
C LYS A 185 -7.17 2.68 -10.84
N GLY A 186 -7.39 2.95 -9.55
CA GLY A 186 -6.89 2.14 -8.44
C GLY A 186 -7.73 2.33 -7.18
N ARG A 187 -8.04 1.23 -6.49
CA ARG A 187 -8.86 1.22 -5.27
C ARG A 187 -8.03 1.74 -4.09
N ILE A 188 -8.32 2.94 -3.58
CA ILE A 188 -7.68 3.46 -2.36
C ILE A 188 -8.50 3.05 -1.13
N GLN A 189 -7.81 2.54 -0.12
CA GLN A 189 -8.40 2.05 1.11
C GLN A 189 -7.78 2.88 2.29
N LEU A 190 -8.50 3.83 2.92
CA LEU A 190 -8.15 4.69 4.12
C LEU A 190 -8.48 4.18 5.57
N SER A 191 -7.49 3.76 6.39
CA SER A 191 -7.78 3.24 7.75
C SER A 191 -7.90 4.41 8.75
N THR A 192 -8.18 4.18 10.02
CA THR A 192 -8.05 5.20 11.09
C THR A 192 -7.18 4.74 12.26
N THR A 193 -6.70 3.49 12.22
CA THR A 193 -5.58 3.04 13.06
C THR A 193 -4.28 3.26 12.27
N PRO A 194 -3.19 3.73 12.90
CA PRO A 194 -1.84 3.58 12.37
C PRO A 194 -1.53 2.08 12.34
N VAL A 195 -2.05 1.41 11.31
CA VAL A 195 -1.63 0.06 10.95
C VAL A 195 -0.57 0.26 9.89
N GLN A 196 0.53 -0.50 9.97
CA GLN A 196 1.32 -0.82 8.79
C GLN A 196 0.36 -1.39 7.74
N ILE A 197 -0.13 -0.54 6.83
CA ILE A 197 -0.84 -1.02 5.67
C ILE A 197 0.24 -1.44 4.67
N PRO A 198 0.16 -2.65 4.09
CA PRO A 198 1.10 -3.06 3.07
C PRO A 198 1.09 -2.03 1.94
N PHE A 199 2.26 -1.75 1.37
CA PHE A 199 2.37 -1.02 0.11
C PHE A 199 1.59 -1.81 -0.94
N VAL A 200 0.35 -1.39 -1.22
CA VAL A 200 -0.49 -2.08 -2.21
C VAL A 200 -0.08 -1.58 -3.58
N SER A 201 0.86 -2.29 -4.18
CA SER A 201 1.06 -2.24 -5.63
C SER A 201 0.78 -3.61 -6.23
N ASN A 202 -0.10 -3.65 -7.23
CA ASN A 202 -0.39 -4.85 -8.00
C ASN A 202 -0.21 -4.52 -9.49
N ALA A 203 0.53 -5.37 -10.21
CA ALA A 203 0.83 -5.20 -11.62
C ALA A 203 -0.41 -5.34 -12.53
N ALA A 204 -1.50 -5.94 -12.03
CA ALA A 204 -2.71 -6.15 -12.81
C ALA A 204 -3.62 -4.91 -12.90
N ASN A 205 -3.35 -3.85 -12.14
CA ASN A 205 -4.26 -2.72 -12.00
C ASN A 205 -3.59 -1.34 -11.90
N ASP A 206 -2.31 -1.20 -12.30
CA ASP A 206 -1.60 0.10 -12.35
C ASP A 206 -1.77 0.95 -11.07
N THR A 207 -1.77 0.32 -9.90
CA THR A 207 -2.00 1.04 -8.64
C THR A 207 -0.75 1.75 -8.16
N TYR A 208 -0.90 3.05 -7.88
CA TYR A 208 0.13 3.92 -7.32
C TYR A 208 0.47 3.55 -5.88
N SER A 209 1.76 3.45 -5.55
CA SER A 209 2.21 3.35 -4.16
C SER A 209 1.96 4.68 -3.42
N TYR A 210 1.19 4.65 -2.34
CA TYR A 210 0.93 5.83 -1.51
C TYR A 210 1.23 5.60 -0.02
N ALA A 211 1.73 6.64 0.65
CA ALA A 211 1.85 6.69 2.11
C ALA A 211 0.74 7.58 2.67
N TRP A 212 0.24 7.29 3.87
CA TRP A 212 -0.78 8.12 4.50
C TRP A 212 -0.47 8.34 5.98
N THR A 213 -0.90 9.46 6.54
CA THR A 213 -0.83 9.75 7.98
C THR A 213 -2.21 10.15 8.48
N GLY A 214 -2.54 9.85 9.74
CA GLY A 214 -3.79 10.32 10.34
C GLY A 214 -3.79 10.29 11.87
N ASN A 215 -4.30 11.36 12.48
CA ASN A 215 -4.71 11.45 13.89
C ASN A 215 -5.93 12.38 14.00
N GLU A 216 -6.31 12.78 15.21
CA GLU A 216 -7.43 13.70 15.45
C GLU A 216 -7.27 15.10 14.84
N ASN A 217 -6.06 15.46 14.37
CA ASN A 217 -5.71 16.74 13.76
C ASN A 217 -5.73 16.75 12.22
N GLY A 218 -6.09 15.64 11.57
CA GLY A 218 -6.21 15.54 10.11
C GLY A 218 -5.60 14.29 9.51
N PHE A 219 -5.54 14.22 8.18
CA PHE A 219 -4.86 13.14 7.46
C PHE A 219 -4.17 13.64 6.19
N GLY A 220 -3.14 12.94 5.73
CA GLY A 220 -2.42 13.28 4.50
C GLY A 220 -2.07 12.05 3.66
N PHE A 221 -1.95 12.24 2.33
CA PHE A 221 -1.52 11.24 1.35
C PHE A 221 -0.28 11.69 0.61
N PHE A 222 0.63 10.76 0.34
CA PHE A 222 1.73 10.96 -0.59
C PHE A 222 1.72 9.89 -1.65
N PHE A 223 1.55 10.26 -2.92
CA PHE A 223 1.66 9.37 -4.07
C PHE A 223 3.09 9.39 -4.55
N TYR A 224 3.80 8.30 -4.27
CA TYR A 224 5.24 8.24 -4.46
C TYR A 224 5.65 8.40 -5.93
N GLU A 225 4.96 7.70 -6.83
CA GLU A 225 5.23 7.74 -8.27
C GLU A 225 4.88 9.09 -8.90
N ALA A 226 3.84 9.76 -8.39
CA ALA A 226 3.39 11.05 -8.90
C ALA A 226 4.09 12.24 -8.23
N LYS A 227 4.93 12.01 -7.20
CA LYS A 227 5.50 13.06 -6.34
C LYS A 227 4.44 14.06 -5.88
N LEU A 228 3.29 13.55 -5.45
CA LEU A 228 2.10 14.34 -5.16
C LEU A 228 1.69 14.16 -3.69
N GLY A 229 1.60 15.25 -2.93
CA GLY A 229 1.08 15.25 -1.56
C GLY A 229 -0.33 15.84 -1.49
N LEU A 230 -1.22 15.26 -0.66
CA LEU A 230 -2.55 15.80 -0.32
C LEU A 230 -2.69 15.91 1.21
N ILE A 231 -3.24 17.01 1.73
CA ILE A 231 -3.43 17.23 3.19
C ILE A 231 -4.86 17.68 3.51
N TYR A 232 -5.43 17.14 4.60
CA TYR A 232 -6.81 17.33 5.07
C TYR A 232 -6.86 17.69 6.57
N PHE A 233 -7.79 18.58 6.98
CA PHE A 233 -7.89 19.12 8.35
C PHE A 233 -9.28 18.94 9.00
N PRO A 234 -9.37 18.72 10.33
CA PRO A 234 -10.60 18.80 11.12
C PRO A 234 -10.98 20.24 11.47
N LEU A 235 -12.29 20.52 11.49
CA LEU A 235 -12.96 21.76 11.93
C LEU A 235 -12.47 23.10 11.36
N THR A 236 -11.57 23.07 10.38
CA THR A 236 -11.24 24.21 9.55
C THR A 236 -11.65 23.89 8.12
N ILE A 237 -12.51 24.72 7.52
CA ILE A 237 -12.92 24.61 6.13
C ILE A 237 -11.78 25.16 5.27
N ARG A 238 -10.75 24.35 5.07
CA ARG A 238 -9.66 24.63 4.12
C ARG A 238 -9.84 23.81 2.84
N PRO A 239 -9.43 24.37 1.69
CA PRO A 239 -9.21 23.57 0.48
C PRO A 239 -8.25 22.41 0.79
N VAL A 240 -8.46 21.25 0.17
CA VAL A 240 -7.44 20.19 0.16
C VAL A 240 -6.14 20.79 -0.35
N GLU A 241 -5.08 20.76 0.46
CA GLU A 241 -3.79 21.27 0.03
C GLU A 241 -3.12 20.22 -0.83
N VAL A 242 -2.85 20.56 -2.09
CA VAL A 242 -2.16 19.68 -3.02
C VAL A 242 -0.78 20.22 -3.30
N LEU A 243 0.22 19.38 -3.04
CA LEU A 243 1.63 19.69 -3.18
C LEU A 243 2.20 18.87 -4.34
N PRO A 244 2.36 19.45 -5.53
CA PRO A 244 2.91 18.75 -6.69
C PRO A 244 4.45 18.78 -6.69
N GLY A 245 5.07 17.72 -7.22
CA GLY A 245 6.50 17.66 -7.47
C GLY A 245 7.38 17.57 -6.22
N ILE A 246 6.80 17.20 -5.08
CA ILE A 246 7.53 17.06 -3.81
C ILE A 246 7.90 15.60 -3.53
N ASP A 247 8.99 15.38 -2.81
CA ASP A 247 9.36 14.05 -2.31
C ASP A 247 8.74 13.75 -0.93
N LEU A 248 8.96 12.52 -0.43
CA LEU A 248 8.37 12.06 0.83
C LEU A 248 8.92 12.83 2.06
N GLN A 249 10.17 13.30 2.01
CA GLN A 249 10.78 14.07 3.09
C GLN A 249 10.18 15.48 3.14
N GLN A 250 10.08 16.14 2.00
CA GLN A 250 9.42 17.43 1.82
C GLN A 250 7.95 17.35 2.23
N PHE A 251 7.28 16.23 1.90
CA PHE A 251 5.92 15.98 2.37
C PHE A 251 5.86 15.83 3.89
N GLY A 252 6.80 15.10 4.50
CA GLY A 252 6.92 14.99 5.97
C GLY A 252 7.09 16.36 6.65
N ILE A 253 7.90 17.25 6.08
CA ILE A 253 8.06 18.63 6.57
C ILE A 253 6.77 19.45 6.39
N ALA A 254 6.04 19.24 5.30
CA ALA A 254 4.75 19.89 5.09
C ALA A 254 3.73 19.44 6.16
N LEU A 255 3.70 18.15 6.48
CA LEU A 255 2.84 17.56 7.50
C LEU A 255 3.14 18.09 8.91
N SER A 256 4.41 18.37 9.24
CA SER A 256 4.78 18.84 10.58
C SER A 256 4.20 20.22 10.92
N LYS A 257 3.92 21.06 9.91
CA LYS A 257 3.20 22.34 10.08
C LYS A 257 1.80 22.16 10.67
N TYR A 258 1.28 20.95 10.61
CA TYR A 258 -0.09 20.60 10.93
C TYR A 258 -0.21 19.59 12.07
N SER A 259 0.87 19.34 12.81
CA SER A 259 0.91 18.34 13.88
C SER A 259 0.56 16.92 13.39
N LEU A 260 0.80 16.65 12.10
CA LEU A 260 0.73 15.34 11.48
C LEU A 260 2.14 14.75 11.34
N THR A 261 2.25 13.43 11.41
CA THR A 261 3.54 12.73 11.28
C THR A 261 3.37 11.49 10.42
N LEU A 262 4.30 11.25 9.49
CA LEU A 262 4.27 10.02 8.70
C LEU A 262 4.30 8.80 9.66
N PRO A 263 3.47 7.76 9.41
CA PRO A 263 3.44 6.56 10.26
C PRO A 263 4.74 5.77 10.22
N VAL A 264 5.56 6.00 9.19
CA VAL A 264 6.95 5.61 9.15
C VAL A 264 7.76 6.78 9.70
N LYS A 265 8.32 6.61 10.90
CA LYS A 265 9.42 7.47 11.33
C LYS A 265 10.55 7.26 10.35
N MET A 266 10.80 8.24 9.48
CA MET A 266 12.11 8.40 8.88
C MET A 266 13.00 8.95 10.01
N ASP A 267 13.35 8.08 10.96
CA ASP A 267 14.42 8.38 11.89
C ASP A 267 15.68 8.65 11.05
N ALA A 268 16.67 9.32 11.63
CA ALA A 268 17.87 9.81 10.96
C ALA A 268 18.82 8.69 10.45
N THR A 269 18.29 7.62 9.89
CA THR A 269 18.94 6.69 8.97
C THR A 269 19.14 7.39 7.62
N ASN A 270 20.30 7.16 7.01
CA ASN A 270 20.69 7.76 5.73
C ASN A 270 19.59 7.51 4.68
N GLU A 271 19.26 8.48 3.84
CA GLU A 271 18.20 8.38 2.80
C GLU A 271 18.31 7.08 1.97
N GLU A 272 19.55 6.64 1.75
CA GLU A 272 19.88 5.39 1.06
C GLU A 272 19.42 4.12 1.81
N GLU A 273 19.51 4.06 3.14
CA GLU A 273 19.05 2.90 3.94
C GLU A 273 17.52 2.78 3.90
N SER A 274 16.80 3.90 3.97
CA SER A 274 15.34 3.91 3.83
C SER A 274 14.89 3.45 2.44
N LEU A 275 15.67 3.77 1.40
CA LEU A 275 15.39 3.30 0.03
C LEU A 275 15.60 1.78 -0.08
N ILE A 276 16.59 1.22 0.61
CA ILE A 276 16.81 -0.24 0.70
C ILE A 276 15.65 -0.92 1.40
N ASP A 277 15.18 -0.41 2.54
CA ASP A 277 14.04 -1.00 3.26
C ASP A 277 12.78 -1.02 2.37
N PHE A 278 12.53 0.07 1.64
CA PHE A 278 11.43 0.13 0.69
C PHE A 278 11.59 -0.88 -0.45
N ALA A 279 12.77 -0.98 -1.05
CA ALA A 279 13.04 -1.95 -2.10
C ALA A 279 12.85 -3.39 -1.61
N TYR A 280 13.20 -3.67 -0.36
CA TYR A 280 13.01 -5.00 0.23
C TYR A 280 11.53 -5.38 0.34
N GLU A 281 10.65 -4.43 0.66
CA GLU A 281 9.20 -4.66 0.65
C GLU A 281 8.64 -4.87 -0.77
N LEU A 282 9.21 -4.21 -1.78
CA LEU A 282 8.87 -4.51 -3.19
C LEU A 282 9.28 -5.93 -3.59
N TYR A 283 10.48 -6.36 -3.18
CA TYR A 283 10.96 -7.72 -3.42
C TYR A 283 10.07 -8.78 -2.77
N LYS A 284 9.71 -8.60 -1.48
CA LYS A 284 8.77 -9.51 -0.78
C LYS A 284 7.40 -9.60 -1.46
N SER A 285 6.99 -8.53 -2.12
CA SER A 285 5.73 -8.44 -2.85
C SER A 285 5.85 -8.90 -4.31
N SER A 286 6.94 -9.57 -4.69
CA SER A 286 7.25 -10.06 -6.04
C SER A 286 7.26 -8.98 -7.14
N GLN A 287 7.59 -7.74 -6.79
CA GLN A 287 7.68 -6.61 -7.73
C GLN A 287 9.12 -6.36 -8.17
N TYR A 288 9.74 -7.38 -8.75
CA TYR A 288 11.17 -7.40 -9.02
C TYR A 288 11.64 -6.29 -9.96
N VAL A 289 10.91 -5.98 -11.03
CA VAL A 289 11.26 -4.89 -11.97
C VAL A 289 11.27 -3.54 -11.26
N ARG A 290 10.24 -3.26 -10.46
CA ARG A 290 10.15 -2.01 -9.69
C ARG A 290 11.22 -1.92 -8.60
N CYS A 291 11.57 -3.06 -8.00
CA CYS A 291 12.67 -3.14 -7.06
C CYS A 291 14.00 -2.79 -7.75
N ILE A 292 14.26 -3.36 -8.93
CA ILE A 292 15.43 -3.05 -9.77
C ILE A 292 15.51 -1.54 -10.04
N ASP A 293 14.43 -0.93 -10.53
CA ASP A 293 14.38 0.52 -10.83
C ASP A 293 14.74 1.41 -9.62
N LYS A 294 14.51 0.91 -8.40
CA LYS A 294 14.80 1.65 -7.16
C LYS A 294 16.22 1.49 -6.68
N VAL A 295 16.83 0.31 -6.85
CA VAL A 295 18.16 0.02 -6.29
C VAL A 295 19.30 0.15 -7.30
N GLU A 296 19.01 0.15 -8.61
CA GLU A 296 20.03 0.23 -9.67
C GLU A 296 20.86 1.53 -9.61
N SER A 297 20.27 2.63 -9.15
CA SER A 297 21.02 3.88 -8.96
C SER A 297 21.98 3.81 -7.77
N LEU A 298 21.66 3.01 -6.74
CA LEU A 298 22.49 2.81 -5.55
C LEU A 298 23.70 1.91 -5.81
N THR A 299 23.62 1.01 -6.79
CA THR A 299 24.76 0.13 -7.13
C THR A 299 25.90 0.86 -7.85
N ASN A 300 25.60 1.98 -8.50
CA ASN A 300 26.54 2.75 -9.33
C ASN A 300 27.13 3.99 -8.66
N SER A 301 26.65 4.36 -7.47
CA SER A 301 27.12 5.59 -6.80
C SER A 301 28.48 5.36 -6.12
N VAL A 302 29.46 6.16 -6.54
CA VAL A 302 30.89 6.08 -6.15
C VAL A 302 31.13 6.42 -4.66
N LYS A 303 30.10 6.87 -3.93
CA LYS A 303 30.18 7.33 -2.52
C LYS A 303 29.24 6.59 -1.56
N VAL A 304 28.68 5.45 -1.95
CA VAL A 304 27.68 4.76 -1.13
C VAL A 304 28.33 4.10 0.07
N ASN A 305 27.66 4.18 1.21
CA ASN A 305 27.98 3.39 2.40
C ASN A 305 28.15 1.91 2.03
N PRO A 306 29.29 1.25 2.35
CA PRO A 306 29.55 -0.15 1.96
C PRO A 306 28.41 -1.12 2.30
N LYS A 307 27.73 -0.89 3.42
CA LYS A 307 26.55 -1.66 3.84
C LYS A 307 25.38 -1.51 2.86
N VAL A 308 25.06 -0.27 2.48
CA VAL A 308 23.99 0.02 1.51
C VAL A 308 24.36 -0.54 0.14
N ASN A 309 25.61 -0.39 -0.29
CA ASN A 309 26.07 -0.94 -1.57
C ASN A 309 25.94 -2.46 -1.61
N PHE A 310 26.32 -3.15 -0.52
CA PHE A 310 26.11 -4.58 -0.37
C PHE A 310 24.62 -4.94 -0.46
N GLN A 311 23.77 -4.29 0.33
CA GLN A 311 22.33 -4.56 0.37
C GLN A 311 21.65 -4.30 -0.99
N ALA A 312 22.01 -3.21 -1.67
CA ALA A 312 21.50 -2.87 -3.00
C ALA A 312 21.85 -3.95 -4.03
N ASN A 313 23.13 -4.33 -4.11
CA ASN A 313 23.60 -5.33 -5.06
C ASN A 313 23.03 -6.72 -4.75
N TYR A 314 22.91 -7.07 -3.46
CA TYR A 314 22.31 -8.33 -3.03
C TYR A 314 20.84 -8.41 -3.46
N LEU A 315 20.07 -7.35 -3.18
CA LEU A 315 18.65 -7.30 -3.52
C LEU A 315 18.42 -7.27 -5.03
N LEU A 316 19.25 -6.51 -5.77
CA LEU A 316 19.23 -6.46 -7.23
C LEU A 316 19.47 -7.85 -7.84
N SER A 317 20.48 -8.57 -7.33
CA SER A 317 20.81 -9.93 -7.77
C SER A 317 19.69 -10.92 -7.46
N CYS A 318 19.03 -10.79 -6.30
CA CYS A 318 17.86 -11.60 -5.97
C CYS A 318 16.70 -11.32 -6.94
N CYS A 319 16.42 -10.06 -7.27
CA CYS A 319 15.36 -9.70 -8.23
C CYS A 319 15.61 -10.31 -9.61
N TYR A 320 16.85 -10.23 -10.11
CA TYR A 320 17.21 -10.85 -11.38
C TYR A 320 17.09 -12.38 -11.33
N LYS A 321 17.47 -13.02 -10.23
CA LYS A 321 17.30 -14.46 -10.05
C LYS A 321 15.81 -14.86 -10.14
N GLU A 322 14.94 -14.20 -9.36
CA GLU A 322 13.51 -14.52 -9.37
C GLU A 322 12.86 -14.24 -10.74
N LEU A 323 13.19 -13.12 -11.39
CA LEU A 323 12.71 -12.82 -12.76
C LEU A 323 13.16 -13.87 -13.77
N GLY A 324 14.40 -14.34 -13.67
CA GLY A 324 14.93 -15.39 -14.52
C GLY A 324 14.14 -16.69 -14.39
N ILE A 325 13.87 -17.11 -13.15
CA ILE A 325 13.06 -18.30 -12.83
C ILE A 325 11.63 -18.16 -13.37
N GLU A 326 10.97 -17.02 -13.13
CA GLU A 326 9.59 -16.78 -13.60
C GLU A 326 9.47 -16.69 -15.13
N THR A 327 10.53 -16.22 -15.79
CA THR A 327 10.55 -15.98 -17.24
C THR A 327 10.90 -17.24 -18.02
N GLU A 328 11.49 -18.26 -17.40
CA GLU A 328 11.93 -19.52 -18.04
C GLU A 328 10.83 -20.12 -18.93
N THR A 329 9.62 -20.24 -18.41
CA THR A 329 8.47 -20.85 -19.13
C THR A 329 7.95 -20.00 -20.29
N LYS A 330 8.28 -18.71 -20.33
CA LYS A 330 7.77 -17.73 -21.31
C LYS A 330 8.80 -17.40 -22.40
N CYS A 331 10.04 -17.16 -22.02
CA CYS A 331 11.12 -16.77 -22.91
C CYS A 331 12.48 -17.21 -22.37
N GLN A 332 13.03 -18.27 -22.98
CA GLN A 332 14.32 -18.84 -22.59
C GLN A 332 15.47 -17.83 -22.65
N ILE A 333 15.53 -16.99 -23.70
CA ILE A 333 16.62 -16.03 -23.90
C ILE A 333 16.64 -15.00 -22.78
N SER A 334 15.50 -14.38 -22.48
CA SER A 334 15.38 -13.39 -21.40
C SER A 334 15.63 -14.00 -20.02
N ALA A 335 15.22 -15.26 -19.80
CA ALA A 335 15.52 -15.97 -18.57
C ALA A 335 17.02 -16.15 -18.35
N VAL A 336 17.76 -16.55 -19.39
CA VAL A 336 19.23 -16.66 -19.33
C VAL A 336 19.86 -15.31 -19.03
N GLU A 337 19.45 -14.23 -19.71
CA GLU A 337 19.99 -12.89 -19.47
C GLU A 337 19.81 -12.44 -18.01
N TYR A 338 18.64 -12.64 -17.43
CA TYR A 338 18.40 -12.31 -16.02
C TYR A 338 19.24 -13.16 -15.06
N LEU A 339 19.31 -14.47 -15.27
CA LEU A 339 20.07 -15.35 -14.39
C LEU A 339 21.59 -15.08 -14.47
N GLU A 340 22.13 -14.77 -15.67
CA GLU A 340 23.53 -14.38 -15.81
C GLU A 340 23.83 -13.07 -15.06
N ARG A 341 22.93 -12.08 -15.13
CA ARG A 341 23.04 -10.84 -14.32
C ARG A 341 23.01 -11.13 -12.83
N ALA A 342 22.15 -12.04 -12.39
CA ALA A 342 22.09 -12.46 -10.99
C ALA A 342 23.41 -13.10 -10.53
N VAL A 343 23.96 -14.03 -11.31
CA VAL A 343 25.25 -14.68 -11.01
C VAL A 343 26.38 -13.66 -10.97
N GLN A 344 26.44 -12.74 -11.94
CA GLN A 344 27.44 -11.68 -11.97
C GLN A 344 27.35 -10.78 -10.73
N GLY A 345 26.14 -10.42 -10.30
CA GLY A 345 25.93 -9.61 -9.12
C GLY A 345 26.33 -10.32 -7.83
N PHE A 346 26.01 -11.61 -7.67
CA PHE A 346 26.46 -12.38 -6.51
C PHE A 346 27.98 -12.62 -6.52
N GLU A 347 28.59 -12.84 -7.69
CA GLU A 347 30.05 -12.96 -7.83
C GLU A 347 30.76 -11.67 -7.38
N LEU A 348 30.22 -10.51 -7.75
CA LEU A 348 30.74 -9.22 -7.30
C LEU A 348 30.72 -9.11 -5.76
N LEU A 349 29.68 -9.63 -5.11
CA LEU A 349 29.59 -9.64 -3.65
C LEU A 349 30.60 -10.59 -3.03
N THR A 350 30.79 -11.79 -3.58
CA THR A 350 31.77 -12.76 -3.03
C THR A 350 33.23 -12.34 -3.22
N VAL A 351 33.52 -11.52 -4.24
CA VAL A 351 34.88 -11.01 -4.48
C VAL A 351 35.22 -9.83 -3.56
N ASN A 352 34.23 -8.97 -3.27
CA ASN A 352 34.47 -7.71 -2.56
C ASN A 352 34.15 -7.76 -1.06
N TYR A 353 33.41 -8.76 -0.60
CA TYR A 353 32.96 -8.91 0.78
C TYR A 353 33.25 -10.32 1.29
N GLU A 354 33.22 -10.49 2.62
CA GLU A 354 33.29 -11.83 3.20
C GLU A 354 32.11 -12.67 2.69
N PRO A 355 32.34 -13.93 2.25
CA PRO A 355 31.27 -14.76 1.72
C PRO A 355 30.16 -14.95 2.75
N GLU A 356 28.95 -14.52 2.42
CA GLU A 356 27.76 -14.75 3.23
C GLU A 356 26.99 -15.97 2.73
N PHE A 357 26.45 -16.74 3.67
CA PHE A 357 25.63 -17.93 3.40
C PHE A 357 24.56 -17.66 2.33
N ASN A 358 23.80 -16.57 2.50
CA ASN A 358 22.69 -16.23 1.61
C ASN A 358 23.15 -15.85 0.20
N VAL A 359 24.32 -15.22 0.06
CA VAL A 359 24.89 -14.87 -1.25
C VAL A 359 25.27 -16.14 -1.99
N LEU A 360 26.01 -17.04 -1.34
CA LEU A 360 26.45 -18.31 -1.93
C LEU A 360 25.27 -19.22 -2.28
N ALA A 361 24.29 -19.34 -1.38
CA ALA A 361 23.10 -20.16 -1.62
C ALA A 361 22.28 -19.62 -2.81
N ASN A 362 22.06 -18.31 -2.90
CA ASN A 362 21.30 -17.72 -4.02
C ASN A 362 22.07 -17.79 -5.35
N LYS A 363 23.40 -17.63 -5.33
CA LYS A 363 24.26 -17.81 -6.49
C LYS A 363 24.19 -19.25 -7.03
N GLY A 364 24.31 -20.23 -6.14
CA GLY A 364 24.15 -21.65 -6.48
C GLY A 364 22.77 -21.98 -7.08
N ILE A 365 21.70 -21.37 -6.56
CA ILE A 365 20.35 -21.50 -7.12
C ILE A 365 20.31 -20.94 -8.54
N ALA A 366 20.81 -19.72 -8.76
CA ALA A 366 20.85 -19.11 -10.10
C ALA A 366 21.63 -19.97 -11.10
N LEU A 367 22.76 -20.56 -10.68
CA LEU A 367 23.56 -21.47 -11.49
C LEU A 367 22.83 -22.78 -11.81
N ASN A 368 22.09 -23.36 -10.87
CA ASN A 368 21.25 -24.53 -11.13
C ASN A 368 20.24 -24.25 -12.24
N TYR A 369 19.51 -23.13 -12.14
CA TYR A 369 18.54 -22.73 -13.17
C TYR A 369 19.21 -22.48 -14.52
N LEU A 370 20.36 -21.80 -14.56
CA LEU A 370 21.14 -21.66 -15.80
C LEU A 370 21.52 -23.02 -16.40
N GLY A 371 21.92 -23.99 -15.56
CA GLY A 371 22.25 -25.34 -16.00
C GLY A 371 21.07 -26.08 -16.64
N TYR A 372 19.86 -25.91 -16.10
CA TYR A 372 18.65 -26.48 -16.70
C TYR A 372 18.32 -25.85 -18.06
N ILE A 373 18.41 -24.52 -18.12
CA ILE A 373 17.94 -23.71 -19.25
C ILE A 373 18.93 -23.70 -20.42
N GLN A 374 20.23 -23.84 -20.20
CA GLN A 374 21.19 -23.82 -21.31
C GLN A 374 20.98 -25.01 -22.27
N ASN A 375 21.46 -24.95 -23.51
CA ASN A 375 21.45 -26.12 -24.42
C ASN A 375 22.82 -26.78 -24.57
N ASP A 376 23.89 -26.01 -24.45
CA ASP A 376 25.26 -26.50 -24.59
C ASP A 376 25.66 -27.40 -23.40
N LEU A 377 26.02 -28.64 -23.67
CA LEU A 377 26.35 -29.65 -22.66
C LEU A 377 27.57 -29.28 -21.80
N LEU A 378 28.58 -28.64 -22.39
CA LEU A 378 29.77 -28.21 -21.66
C LEU A 378 29.42 -27.08 -20.70
N VAL A 379 28.62 -26.12 -21.17
CA VAL A 379 28.12 -25.03 -20.32
C VAL A 379 27.23 -25.58 -19.21
N LYS A 380 26.31 -26.52 -19.49
CA LYS A 380 25.49 -27.18 -18.47
C LYS A 380 26.35 -27.79 -17.36
N LYS A 381 27.34 -28.60 -17.75
CA LYS A 381 28.23 -29.26 -16.81
C LYS A 381 28.94 -28.23 -15.92
N ALA A 382 29.49 -27.17 -16.53
CA ALA A 382 30.16 -26.10 -15.79
C ALA A 382 29.23 -25.38 -14.81
N ARG A 383 27.97 -25.10 -15.19
CA ARG A 383 26.98 -24.46 -14.31
C ARG A 383 26.63 -25.34 -13.11
N PHE A 384 26.41 -26.64 -13.30
CA PHE A 384 26.14 -27.54 -12.18
C PHE A 384 27.37 -27.79 -11.29
N ASP A 385 28.57 -27.90 -11.87
CA ASP A 385 29.83 -28.00 -11.11
C ASP A 385 30.01 -26.76 -10.21
N ASN A 386 29.78 -25.55 -10.75
CA ASN A 386 29.84 -24.30 -9.99
C ASN A 386 28.74 -24.21 -8.92
N ALA A 387 27.52 -24.66 -9.22
CA ALA A 387 26.44 -24.70 -8.23
C ALA A 387 26.79 -25.62 -7.05
N VAL A 388 27.35 -26.82 -7.32
CA VAL A 388 27.83 -27.74 -6.27
C VAL A 388 28.91 -27.08 -5.41
N HIS A 389 29.83 -26.34 -6.03
CA HIS A 389 30.87 -25.61 -5.32
C HIS A 389 30.27 -24.54 -4.38
N ASP A 390 29.41 -23.66 -4.90
CA ASP A 390 28.79 -22.58 -4.11
C ASP A 390 27.91 -23.12 -2.97
N PHE A 391 27.15 -24.20 -3.18
CA PHE A 391 26.41 -24.85 -2.09
C PHE A 391 27.31 -25.50 -1.04
N THR A 392 28.45 -26.02 -1.46
CA THR A 392 29.42 -26.60 -0.51
C THR A 392 29.99 -25.51 0.38
N LEU A 393 30.39 -24.38 -0.20
CA LEU A 393 30.82 -23.21 0.58
C LEU A 393 29.71 -22.67 1.49
N ALA A 394 28.45 -22.61 1.02
CA ALA A 394 27.33 -22.21 1.87
C ALA A 394 27.17 -23.15 3.08
N LEU A 395 27.28 -24.46 2.88
CA LEU A 395 27.15 -25.46 3.96
C LEU A 395 28.34 -25.46 4.94
N GLU A 396 29.52 -24.99 4.51
CA GLU A 396 30.66 -24.75 5.40
C GLU A 396 30.39 -23.57 6.34
N LEU A 397 29.63 -22.57 5.90
CA LEU A 397 29.20 -21.42 6.72
C LEU A 397 28.04 -21.76 7.65
N ASP A 398 27.00 -22.41 7.14
CA ASP A 398 25.86 -22.89 7.93
C ASP A 398 25.31 -24.23 7.40
N SER A 399 25.61 -25.29 8.14
CA SER A 399 25.16 -26.66 7.84
C SER A 399 23.75 -26.98 8.35
N LYS A 400 23.05 -26.04 9.00
CA LYS A 400 21.71 -26.27 9.57
C LYS A 400 20.58 -25.95 8.62
N GLN A 401 20.88 -25.59 7.38
CA GLN A 401 19.88 -25.19 6.38
C GLN A 401 19.62 -26.34 5.40
N ALA A 402 18.36 -26.73 5.23
CA ALA A 402 18.00 -27.84 4.35
C ALA A 402 18.15 -27.49 2.86
N LEU A 403 17.91 -26.22 2.51
CA LEU A 403 17.84 -25.75 1.12
C LEU A 403 19.13 -25.98 0.31
N PRO A 404 20.35 -25.68 0.80
CA PRO A 404 21.58 -25.98 0.07
C PRO A 404 21.81 -27.48 -0.15
N TYR A 405 21.49 -28.35 0.81
CA TYR A 405 21.59 -29.80 0.63
C TYR A 405 20.68 -30.29 -0.49
N GLN A 406 19.41 -29.87 -0.50
CA GLN A 406 18.47 -30.24 -1.55
C GLN A 406 18.95 -29.78 -2.94
N ASN A 407 19.42 -28.54 -3.06
CA ASN A 407 19.84 -27.99 -4.34
C ASN A 407 21.19 -28.56 -4.81
N ARG A 408 22.10 -28.89 -3.88
CA ARG A 408 23.37 -29.58 -4.19
C ARG A 408 23.11 -31.02 -4.63
N ALA A 409 22.14 -31.70 -4.03
CA ALA A 409 21.68 -33.02 -4.47
C ALA A 409 21.13 -32.97 -5.90
N ALA A 410 20.30 -31.97 -6.23
CA ALA A 410 19.77 -31.77 -7.58
C ALA A 410 20.88 -31.47 -8.60
N ALA A 411 21.85 -30.62 -8.27
CA ALA A 411 22.99 -30.33 -9.13
C ALA A 411 23.85 -31.59 -9.39
N ASN A 412 24.15 -32.37 -8.34
CA ASN A 412 24.87 -33.62 -8.48
C ASN A 412 24.08 -34.67 -9.29
N TYR A 413 22.76 -34.68 -9.19
CA TYR A 413 21.92 -35.55 -10.01
C TYR A 413 22.06 -35.23 -11.51
N GLU A 414 22.01 -33.95 -11.88
CA GLU A 414 22.25 -33.52 -13.26
C GLU A 414 23.68 -33.83 -13.74
N LEU A 415 24.64 -33.93 -12.82
CA LEU A 415 26.01 -34.29 -13.13
C LEU A 415 26.22 -35.79 -13.42
N LEU A 416 25.26 -36.67 -13.07
CA LEU A 416 25.36 -38.12 -13.30
C LEU A 416 25.59 -38.48 -14.77
N ARG A 417 24.95 -37.73 -15.70
CA ARG A 417 25.08 -37.98 -17.15
C ARG A 417 26.48 -37.67 -17.70
N PHE A 418 27.34 -37.01 -16.93
CA PHE A 418 28.69 -36.63 -17.34
C PHE A 418 29.78 -37.50 -16.70
N CYS A 419 29.42 -38.50 -15.89
CA CYS A 419 30.38 -39.44 -15.31
C CYS A 419 31.09 -40.25 -16.41
N GLN A 420 32.41 -40.37 -16.31
CA GLN A 420 33.22 -41.07 -17.32
C GLN A 420 33.30 -42.57 -17.07
N ASN A 421 33.01 -43.01 -15.83
CA ASN A 421 33.13 -44.40 -15.41
C ASN A 421 32.16 -44.72 -14.26
N GLN A 422 31.99 -46.02 -14.00
CA GLN A 422 31.09 -46.53 -12.96
C GLN A 422 31.48 -46.08 -11.54
N TYR A 423 32.77 -45.83 -11.30
CA TYR A 423 33.25 -45.41 -9.98
C TYR A 423 32.78 -43.99 -9.65
N GLU A 424 32.97 -43.03 -10.56
CA GLU A 424 32.46 -41.66 -10.44
C GLU A 424 30.95 -41.64 -10.25
N PHE A 425 30.23 -42.40 -11.07
CA PHE A 425 28.78 -42.51 -11.00
C PHE A 425 28.32 -43.00 -9.61
N ALA A 426 28.95 -44.06 -9.09
CA ALA A 426 28.63 -44.60 -7.77
C ALA A 426 28.95 -43.62 -6.63
N GLN A 427 30.04 -42.85 -6.74
CA GLN A 427 30.39 -41.81 -5.76
C GLN A 427 29.37 -40.67 -5.76
N LEU A 428 28.93 -40.23 -6.94
CA LEU A 428 27.97 -39.15 -7.06
C LEU A 428 26.61 -39.56 -6.50
N ILE A 429 26.15 -40.78 -6.80
CA ILE A 429 24.94 -41.35 -6.18
C ILE A 429 25.03 -41.35 -4.65
N LYS A 430 26.18 -41.71 -4.07
CA LYS A 430 26.36 -41.67 -2.60
C LYS A 430 26.22 -40.25 -2.06
N LYS A 431 26.81 -39.25 -2.74
CA LYS A 431 26.69 -37.83 -2.36
C LYS A 431 25.24 -37.34 -2.42
N ILE A 432 24.52 -37.67 -3.49
CA ILE A 432 23.11 -37.28 -3.66
C ILE A 432 22.24 -37.85 -2.52
N VAL A 433 22.37 -39.14 -2.22
CA VAL A 433 21.60 -39.78 -1.14
C VAL A 433 21.93 -39.15 0.22
N LEU A 434 23.22 -38.90 0.50
CA LEU A 434 23.65 -38.25 1.73
C LEU A 434 23.05 -36.84 1.87
N ASP A 435 23.11 -36.03 0.81
CA ASP A 435 22.53 -34.68 0.83
C ASP A 435 21.01 -34.72 1.02
N CYS A 436 20.30 -35.65 0.36
CA CYS A 436 18.87 -35.83 0.60
C CYS A 436 18.56 -36.25 2.06
N ASP A 437 19.37 -37.14 2.65
CA ASP A 437 19.22 -37.57 4.03
C ASP A 437 19.43 -36.42 5.02
N LEU A 438 20.44 -35.59 4.78
CA LEU A 438 20.72 -34.39 5.59
C LEU A 438 19.59 -33.37 5.46
N ALA A 439 19.11 -33.11 4.23
CA ALA A 439 17.98 -32.22 3.99
C ALA A 439 16.72 -32.71 4.73
N LEU A 440 16.38 -34.00 4.65
CA LEU A 440 15.22 -34.59 5.32
C LEU A 440 15.37 -34.67 6.84
N THR A 441 16.60 -34.73 7.34
CA THR A 441 16.85 -34.65 8.79
C THR A 441 16.53 -33.27 9.34
N ILE A 442 16.83 -32.22 8.57
CA ILE A 442 16.56 -30.83 8.94
C ILE A 442 15.07 -30.48 8.71
N GLU A 443 14.54 -30.84 7.54
CA GLU A 443 13.14 -30.59 7.14
C GLU A 443 12.48 -31.90 6.63
N PRO A 444 11.79 -32.65 7.50
CA PRO A 444 11.23 -33.97 7.16
C PRO A 444 10.20 -34.00 6.03
N ASN A 445 9.58 -32.86 5.72
CA ASN A 445 8.50 -32.76 4.74
C ASN A 445 8.97 -32.30 3.33
N LEU A 446 10.28 -32.31 3.05
CA LEU A 446 10.82 -31.94 1.74
C LEU A 446 10.55 -33.00 0.66
N GLN A 447 9.43 -32.86 -0.04
CA GLN A 447 9.00 -33.79 -1.09
C GLN A 447 10.01 -33.94 -2.22
N ILE A 448 10.71 -32.85 -2.60
CA ILE A 448 11.71 -32.86 -3.67
C ILE A 448 12.89 -33.76 -3.27
N ALA A 449 13.44 -33.58 -2.06
CA ALA A 449 14.53 -34.40 -1.54
C ALA A 449 14.13 -35.88 -1.41
N ALA A 450 12.93 -36.16 -0.90
CA ALA A 450 12.42 -37.53 -0.79
C ALA A 450 12.27 -38.21 -2.15
N SER A 451 11.70 -37.50 -3.13
CA SER A 451 11.50 -38.01 -4.50
C SER A 451 12.83 -38.27 -5.20
N LEU A 452 13.77 -37.33 -5.08
CA LEU A 452 15.10 -37.45 -5.69
C LEU A 452 15.87 -38.63 -5.09
N LYS A 453 15.84 -38.79 -3.76
CA LYS A 453 16.45 -39.94 -3.08
C LYS A 453 15.89 -41.27 -3.59
N MET A 454 14.57 -41.39 -3.68
CA MET A 454 13.92 -42.62 -4.17
C MET A 454 14.31 -42.91 -5.62
N HIS A 455 14.32 -41.90 -6.47
CA HIS A 455 14.69 -42.04 -7.88
C HIS A 455 16.14 -42.53 -8.02
N VAL A 456 17.08 -41.89 -7.35
CA VAL A 456 18.51 -42.25 -7.42
C VAL A 456 18.80 -43.63 -6.81
N LEU A 457 18.09 -44.04 -5.76
CA LEU A 457 18.19 -45.40 -5.22
C LEU A 457 17.69 -46.46 -6.21
N SER A 458 16.67 -46.14 -7.03
CA SER A 458 16.21 -47.05 -8.08
C SER A 458 17.23 -47.26 -9.20
N MET A 459 18.12 -46.29 -9.43
CA MET A 459 19.23 -46.40 -10.42
C MET A 459 20.38 -47.31 -9.95
N ARG A 460 20.39 -47.72 -8.67
CA ARG A 460 21.36 -48.70 -8.13
C ARG A 460 20.98 -50.16 -8.40
N ALA A 461 19.72 -50.42 -8.76
CA ALA A 461 19.20 -51.75 -9.11
C ALA A 461 19.36 -51.99 -10.61
#